data_AF-A0A6P0VG89-F1
#
_entry.id   AF-A0A6P0VG89-F1
#
_cell.length_a   1.000
_cell.length_b   1.000
_cell.length_c   1.000
_cell.angle_alpha   90.00
_cell.angle_beta   90.00
_cell.angle_gamma   90.00
#
_symmetry.space_group_name_H-M   'P 1'
#
loop_
_entity.id
_entity.type
_entity.pdbx_description
1 polymer ?
#
loop_
_entity_poly.entity_id
_entity_poly.type
_entity_poly.pdbx_seq_one_letter_code
_entity_poly.pdbx_strand_id
1 'polypeptide(L)' 'MSKRIQVTLPDRLADDLQRWADYDGRPLSNLAAFLLEKIVFEAKSKGVQWDDQKKEQLKPEGMRGENK' A
#
# COMPACT_ATOMS: atom_id res chain seq x y z
N MET A 1 0.96 -13.47 -5.78
CA MET A 1 0.29 -13.62 -4.47
C MET A 1 -0.68 -12.46 -4.29
N SER A 2 -1.93 -12.71 -3.91
CA SER A 2 -2.92 -11.67 -3.61
C SER A 2 -3.32 -11.73 -2.14
N LYS A 3 -3.60 -10.57 -1.52
CA LYS A 3 -4.16 -10.46 -0.17
C LYS A 3 -5.56 -9.87 -0.27
N ARG A 4 -6.52 -10.44 0.46
CA ARG A 4 -7.89 -9.90 0.55
C ARG A 4 -7.96 -8.95 1.74
N ILE A 5 -8.54 -7.78 1.52
CA ILE A 5 -8.83 -6.79 2.55
C ILE A 5 -10.33 -6.45 2.50
N GLN A 6 -10.87 -5.96 3.62
CA GLN A 6 -12.20 -5.35 3.68
C GLN A 6 -12.04 -3.84 3.85
N VAL A 7 -12.83 -3.06 3.11
CA VAL A 7 -12.79 -1.60 3.14
C VAL A 7 -14.22 -1.08 3.26
N THR A 8 -14.45 -0.14 4.17
CA THR A 8 -15.72 0.59 4.30
C THR A 8 -15.56 1.96 3.65
N LEU A 9 -16.48 2.33 2.77
CA LEU A 9 -16.46 3.57 2.00
C LEU A 9 -17.73 4.38 2.28
N PRO A 10 -17.70 5.73 2.16
CA PRO A 10 -18.92 6.52 2.12
C PRO A 10 -19.80 6.11 0.94
N ASP A 11 -21.12 6.05 1.15
CA ASP A 11 -22.09 5.58 0.13
C ASP A 11 -21.90 6.26 -1.23
N ARG A 12 -21.76 7.59 -1.24
CA ARG A 12 -21.55 8.36 -2.48
C ARG A 12 -20.33 7.88 -3.27
N LEU A 13 -19.24 7.56 -2.58
CA LEU A 13 -18.02 7.07 -3.23
C LEU A 13 -18.20 5.64 -3.74
N ALA A 14 -18.90 4.79 -2.99
CA ALA A 14 -19.22 3.43 -3.42
C ALA A 14 -20.10 3.45 -4.68
N ASP A 15 -21.10 4.33 -4.73
CA ASP A 15 -21.99 4.50 -5.89
C ASP A 15 -21.23 4.97 -7.13
N ASP A 16 -20.35 5.97 -6.99
CA ASP A 16 -19.56 6.49 -8.12
C ASP A 16 -18.58 5.43 -8.65
N LEU A 17 -17.95 4.65 -7.76
CA LEU A 17 -17.11 3.53 -8.16
C LEU A 17 -17.91 2.41 -8.84
N GLN A 18 -19.11 2.11 -8.35
CA GLN A 18 -19.98 1.10 -8.97
C GLN A 18 -20.39 1.52 -10.38
N ARG A 19 -20.81 2.77 -10.57
CA ARG A 19 -21.14 3.32 -11.90
C ARG A 19 -19.98 3.22 -12.88
N TRP A 20 -18.76 3.51 -12.41
CA TRP A 20 -17.58 3.37 -13.24
C TRP A 20 -17.28 1.90 -13.56
N ALA A 21 -17.38 1.00 -12.59
CA ALA A 21 -17.18 -0.42 -12.81
C ALA A 21 -18.16 -0.98 -13.86
N ASP A 22 -19.43 -0.57 -13.77
CA ASP A 22 -20.49 -0.94 -14.72
C ASP A 22 -20.20 -0.39 -16.12
N TYR A 23 -19.78 0.88 -16.23
CA TYR A 23 -19.38 1.51 -17.49
C TYR A 23 -18.23 0.76 -18.18
N ASP A 24 -17.22 0.33 -17.41
CA ASP A 24 -16.08 -0.43 -17.92
C ASP A 24 -16.36 -1.92 -18.15
N GLY A 25 -17.55 -2.41 -17.76
CA GLY A 25 -17.94 -3.81 -17.87
C GLY A 25 -17.10 -4.75 -17.00
N ARG A 26 -16.67 -4.30 -15.80
CA ARG A 26 -15.82 -5.08 -14.89
C ARG A 26 -16.34 -5.12 -13.45
N PRO A 27 -16.00 -6.15 -12.66
CA PRO A 27 -16.37 -6.18 -11.24
C PRO A 27 -15.79 -4.99 -10.47
N LEU A 28 -16.58 -4.43 -9.54
CA LEU A 28 -16.15 -3.33 -8.66
C LEU A 28 -14.84 -3.65 -7.92
N SER A 29 -14.65 -4.89 -7.47
CA SER A 29 -13.42 -5.33 -6.81
C SER A 29 -12.18 -5.20 -7.70
N ASN A 30 -12.33 -5.44 -9.01
CA ASN A 30 -11.22 -5.34 -9.96
C ASN A 30 -10.90 -3.87 -10.25
N LEU A 31 -11.92 -3.03 -10.42
CA LEU A 31 -11.72 -1.58 -10.53
C LEU A 31 -11.00 -1.04 -9.28
N ALA A 32 -11.48 -1.39 -8.09
CA ALA A 32 -10.88 -0.95 -6.83
C ALA A 32 -9.42 -1.40 -6.70
N ALA A 33 -9.11 -2.66 -7.04
CA ALA A 33 -7.74 -3.16 -7.03
C ALA A 33 -6.83 -2.37 -7.98
N PHE A 34 -7.28 -2.12 -9.21
CA PHE A 34 -6.55 -1.32 -10.19
C PHE A 34 -6.31 0.11 -9.72
N LEU A 35 -7.33 0.77 -9.16
CA LEU A 35 -7.21 2.14 -8.65
C LEU A 35 -6.23 2.23 -7.48
N LEU A 36 -6.28 1.26 -6.56
CA LEU A 36 -5.32 1.16 -5.45
C LEU A 36 -3.89 0.95 -5.96
N GLU A 37 -3.68 0.09 -6.95
CA GLU A 37 -2.36 -0.12 -7.54
C GLU A 37 -1.84 1.15 -8.21
N LYS A 38 -2.67 1.81 -9.02
CA LYS A 38 -2.34 3.05 -9.73
C LYS A 38 -1.92 4.16 -8.75
N ILE A 39 -2.68 4.38 -7.69
CA ILE A 39 -2.37 5.46 -6.74
C ILE A 39 -1.10 5.16 -5.92
N VAL A 40 -0.86 3.90 -5.55
CA VAL A 40 0.38 3.49 -4.88
C VAL A 40 1.59 3.66 -5.79
N PHE A 41 1.45 3.30 -7.07
CA PHE A 41 2.49 3.52 -8.07
C PHE A 41 2.81 5.02 -8.22
N GLU A 42 1.78 5.86 -8.41
CA GLU A 42 1.95 7.31 -8.51
C GLU A 42 2.59 7.92 -7.26
N ALA A 43 2.20 7.47 -6.06
CA ALA A 43 2.79 7.93 -4.80
C ALA A 43 4.28 7.58 -4.72
N LYS A 44 4.66 6.36 -5.11
CA LYS A 44 6.08 5.95 -5.16
C LYS A 44 6.87 6.77 -6.18
N SER A 45 6.29 7.03 -7.36
CA SER A 45 6.92 7.89 -8.38
C SER A 45 7.13 9.33 -7.89
N LYS A 46 6.31 9.81 -6.95
CA LYS A 46 6.47 11.11 -6.29
C LYS A 46 7.41 11.08 -5.08
N GLY A 47 8.08 9.96 -4.83
CA GLY A 47 9.05 9.82 -3.75
C GLY A 47 8.44 9.53 -2.38
N VAL A 48 7.15 9.18 -2.28
CA VAL A 48 6.55 8.80 -1.00
C VAL A 48 7.14 7.47 -0.54
N GLN A 49 7.78 7.48 0.63
CA GLN A 49 8.33 6.32 1.31
C GLN A 49 7.42 5.95 2.47
N TRP A 50 7.01 4.69 2.54
CA TRP A 50 6.13 4.14 3.58
C TRP A 50 6.89 3.20 4.53
N ASP A 51 8.22 3.28 4.47
CA ASP A 51 9.11 2.35 5.12
C ASP A 51 9.70 2.98 6.39
N ASP A 52 9.29 2.46 7.54
CA ASP A 52 9.91 2.70 8.86
C ASP A 52 11.01 1.65 9.18
N GLN A 53 11.45 0.83 8.21
CA GLN A 53 12.56 -0.12 8.34
C GLN A 53 13.92 0.62 8.33
N LYS A 54 14.07 1.59 9.22
CA LYS A 54 15.37 2.02 9.77
C LYS A 54 15.41 1.82 11.29
N LYS A 55 14.84 0.73 11.81
CA LYS A 55 15.01 0.34 13.21
C LYS A 55 15.95 -0.84 13.48
N GLU A 56 16.47 -1.53 12.47
CA GLU A 56 17.40 -2.66 12.69
C GLU A 56 18.89 -2.33 12.45
N GLN A 57 19.23 -1.13 11.97
CA GLN A 57 20.64 -0.74 11.67
C GLN A 57 21.29 0.19 12.71
N LEU A 58 20.62 0.46 13.84
CA LEU A 58 21.20 1.14 15.00
C LEU A 58 21.56 0.14 16.10
N LYS A 59 22.36 -0.88 15.77
CA LYS A 59 23.23 -1.52 16.77
C LYS A 59 24.63 -0.97 16.51
N PRO A 60 25.17 -0.09 17.35
CA PRO A 60 26.56 0.33 17.20
C PRO A 60 27.46 -0.90 17.41
N GLU A 61 28.27 -1.20 16.40
CA GLU A 61 29.39 -2.13 16.53
C GLU A 61 30.40 -1.58 17.55
N GLY A 62 30.84 -2.46 18.46
CA GLY A 62 32.13 -2.39 19.13
C GLY A 62 32.20 -1.58 20.43
N MET A 63 32.35 -2.27 21.57
CA MET A 63 33.59 -2.23 22.36
C MET A 63 33.54 -3.14 23.60
N ARG A 64 34.71 -3.72 23.93
CA ARG A 64 35.10 -4.58 25.07
C ARG A 64 34.72 -6.06 24.95
N GLY A 65 35.66 -6.99 24.89
CA GLY A 65 37.11 -6.92 24.97
C GLY A 65 37.68 -8.33 24.91
N GLU A 66 38.83 -8.47 24.27
CA GLU A 66 39.67 -9.66 24.38
C GLU A 66 39.96 -9.92 25.86
N ASN A 67 39.64 -11.11 26.35
CA ASN A 67 40.23 -11.64 27.57
C ASN A 67 40.68 -13.07 27.29
N LYS A 68 41.96 -13.14 26.94
CA LYS A 68 43.04 -13.97 27.50
C LYS A 68 42.68 -15.39 27.98
#